data_AF-A0A7K4FR76-F1
#
_entry.id   AF-A0A7K4FR76-F1
#
_cell.length_a   1.000
_cell.length_b   1.000
_cell.length_c   1.000
_cell.angle_alpha   90.00
_cell.angle_beta   90.00
_cell.angle_gamma   90.00
#
_symmetry.space_group_name_H-M   'P 1'
#
loop_
_entity.id
_entity.type
_entity.pdbx_description
1 polymer ?
#
loop_
_entity_poly.entity_id
_entity_poly.type
_entity_poly.pdbx_seq_one_letter_code
_entity_poly.pdbx_strand_id
1 'polypeptide(L)'
;MRKIPRTMSTQHPDNAKVPDWSKGEIIEGDDEVVEAYYSYLNLKIHEVMWDAEGKDVDTHVVRKLLSNYSEYFREKIIGEDIFLTYRLPNPKIEGAERKVFAETMESIPIAYDLAKEFYKGEKIPVFEVILPFTTSPEEIISVSKYYEKAVSGEEDIELYDGIYVRDLVGEMYPKSIEVIPLIEDKDSMFRVRDIVTGYFKVIRPKYMRVFLARSDPAMNYGMIPAIFMAKYALSTLYSIKNETGLDIFPIIGVGSLPMRGHLNPINYRNALEEYDGVYTFTIQSAFKYDYDEPIVKDAISKINEYTVKEPRIFTNNEEEILKKIVEGYVSTYQPIIESLAPAINYIALNLPRRRARKLHISLFGYARSTGKVTLPRAISFVGSLYSLGIPPEIIGLSSLSRLSEEEWNFLRENYKKMEIDLRESAKFINPDALDRIKDIWNLDEWVTWKIKQDLDFLENNLGIPIGGSDYESKKHVLLSSLALLACKEKREEELREYIREMAILRKSLG
;
A
#
# COMPACT_ATOMS: atom_id res chain seq x y z
N MET A 1 19.17 19.82 6.55
CA MET A 1 18.18 19.04 5.78
C MET A 1 17.21 18.43 6.80
N ARG A 2 15.89 18.42 6.52
CA ARG A 2 14.89 17.86 7.45
C ARG A 2 15.10 16.34 7.58
N LYS A 3 14.83 15.77 8.76
CA LYS A 3 14.82 14.31 8.95
C LYS A 3 13.75 13.70 8.05
N ILE A 4 14.11 12.73 7.22
CA ILE A 4 13.14 11.96 6.43
C ILE A 4 12.85 10.66 7.19
N PRO A 5 11.58 10.29 7.40
CA PRO A 5 11.22 9.08 8.12
C PRO A 5 11.57 7.81 7.34
N ARG A 6 11.99 6.77 8.07
CA ARG A 6 12.31 5.44 7.51
C ARG A 6 11.13 4.49 7.51
N THR A 7 10.21 4.70 8.46
CA THR A 7 9.01 3.88 8.67
C THR A 7 7.79 4.79 8.71
N MET A 8 6.75 4.40 7.98
CA MET A 8 5.46 5.09 7.93
C MET A 8 4.36 4.12 8.35
N SER A 9 3.77 4.30 9.54
CA SER A 9 2.58 3.56 9.97
C SER A 9 1.42 3.95 9.08
N THR A 10 0.66 2.96 8.61
CA THR A 10 -0.53 3.18 7.78
C THR A 10 -1.75 2.49 8.38
N GLN A 11 -2.93 2.89 7.93
CA GLN A 11 -4.24 2.40 8.41
C GLN A 11 -4.84 1.33 7.47
N HIS A 12 -3.98 0.51 6.86
CA HIS A 12 -4.43 -0.58 6.00
C HIS A 12 -5.21 -1.64 6.81
N PRO A 13 -6.34 -2.17 6.33
CA PRO A 13 -7.13 -3.19 7.04
C PRO A 13 -6.60 -4.62 6.80
N ASP A 14 -5.28 -4.83 6.82
CA ASP A 14 -4.65 -6.11 6.47
C ASP A 14 -4.42 -7.04 7.66
N ASN A 15 -4.70 -6.61 8.90
CA ASN A 15 -4.47 -7.43 10.10
C ASN A 15 -5.49 -8.56 10.27
N ALA A 16 -5.03 -9.76 10.60
CA ALA A 16 -5.89 -10.89 10.93
C ALA A 16 -6.45 -10.75 12.36
N LYS A 17 -5.61 -10.42 13.33
CA LYS A 17 -5.96 -10.22 14.75
C LYS A 17 -6.42 -8.79 15.01
N VAL A 18 -7.37 -8.64 15.92
CA VAL A 18 -7.76 -7.34 16.46
C VAL A 18 -6.71 -6.94 17.51
N PRO A 19 -6.15 -5.72 17.48
CA PRO A 19 -5.19 -5.32 18.49
C PRO A 19 -5.88 -5.09 19.85
N ASP A 20 -5.17 -5.37 20.94
CA ASP A 20 -5.72 -5.37 22.30
C ASP A 20 -6.27 -4.00 22.77
N TRP A 21 -5.79 -2.91 22.18
CA TRP A 21 -6.26 -1.55 22.48
C TRP A 21 -7.54 -1.17 21.72
N SER A 22 -7.95 -1.93 20.71
CA SER A 22 -9.15 -1.65 19.92
C SER A 22 -10.42 -1.98 20.71
N LYS A 23 -11.42 -1.11 20.65
CA LYS A 23 -12.69 -1.34 21.38
C LYS A 23 -13.59 -2.37 20.68
N GLY A 24 -13.35 -2.63 19.41
CA GLY A 24 -14.13 -3.57 18.60
C GLY A 24 -13.32 -4.20 17.48
N GLU A 25 -13.98 -5.01 16.65
CA GLU A 25 -13.33 -5.68 15.52
C GLU A 25 -12.94 -4.72 14.38
N ILE A 26 -13.62 -3.57 14.30
CA ILE A 26 -13.43 -2.53 13.30
C ILE A 26 -12.77 -1.34 14.00
N ILE A 27 -11.60 -0.93 13.51
CA ILE A 27 -10.88 0.25 14.02
C ILE A 27 -11.40 1.48 13.27
N GLU A 28 -11.95 2.45 14.00
CA GLU A 28 -12.52 3.69 13.46
C GLU A 28 -12.49 4.83 14.48
N GLY A 29 -12.62 6.08 14.01
CA GLY A 29 -12.74 7.26 14.87
C GLY A 29 -11.57 7.41 15.85
N ASP A 30 -11.88 7.52 17.15
CA ASP A 30 -10.87 7.73 18.20
C ASP A 30 -9.87 6.57 18.32
N ASP A 31 -10.25 5.35 17.95
CA ASP A 31 -9.35 4.20 17.98
C ASP A 31 -8.19 4.39 16.96
N GLU A 32 -8.39 5.16 15.88
CA GLU A 32 -7.31 5.53 14.95
C GLU A 32 -6.33 6.55 15.53
N VAL A 33 -6.80 7.41 16.44
CA VAL A 33 -5.92 8.35 17.18
C VAL A 33 -5.08 7.59 18.20
N VAL A 34 -5.69 6.63 18.90
CA VAL A 34 -4.99 5.70 19.80
C VAL A 34 -3.93 4.93 19.03
N GLU A 35 -4.25 4.44 17.83
CA GLU A 35 -3.31 3.77 16.95
C GLU A 35 -2.12 4.66 16.56
N ALA A 36 -2.37 5.90 16.14
CA ALA A 36 -1.32 6.82 15.75
C ALA A 36 -0.36 7.05 16.93
N TYR A 37 -0.90 7.29 18.11
CA TYR A 37 -0.11 7.40 19.34
C TYR A 37 0.66 6.11 19.66
N TYR A 38 0.03 4.94 19.57
CA TYR A 38 0.67 3.64 19.77
C TYR A 38 1.85 3.42 18.81
N SER A 39 1.70 3.79 17.54
CA SER A 39 2.77 3.70 16.54
C SER A 39 3.97 4.58 16.90
N TYR A 40 3.75 5.81 17.36
CA TYR A 40 4.83 6.70 17.78
C TYR A 40 5.47 6.23 19.09
N LEU A 41 4.67 6.04 20.14
CA LEU A 41 5.17 5.78 21.49
C LEU A 41 5.72 4.36 21.60
N ASN A 42 4.90 3.35 21.27
CA ASN A 42 5.23 1.95 21.55
C ASN A 42 6.17 1.39 20.48
N LEU A 43 5.83 1.59 19.20
CA LEU A 43 6.58 1.00 18.11
C LEU A 43 7.78 1.84 17.64
N LYS A 44 7.89 3.10 18.08
CA LYS A 44 8.93 4.05 17.64
C LYS A 44 8.96 4.24 16.11
N ILE A 45 7.78 4.18 15.48
CA ILE A 45 7.63 4.53 14.07
C ILE A 45 7.78 6.05 13.93
N HIS A 46 8.44 6.48 12.85
CA HIS A 46 8.78 7.89 12.65
C HIS A 46 7.67 8.72 12.01
N GLU A 47 6.75 8.08 11.28
CA GLU A 47 5.69 8.75 10.56
C GLU A 47 4.37 8.00 10.64
N VAL A 48 3.25 8.72 10.71
CA VAL A 48 1.90 8.15 10.54
C VAL A 48 1.28 8.78 9.31
N MET A 49 0.80 7.92 8.41
CA MET A 49 -0.07 8.32 7.32
C MET A 49 -1.51 8.37 7.82
N TRP A 50 -2.13 9.55 7.77
CA TRP A 50 -3.54 9.74 8.08
C TRP A 50 -4.36 9.61 6.81
N ASP A 51 -5.10 8.52 6.68
CA ASP A 51 -5.86 8.20 5.47
C ASP A 51 -7.14 9.05 5.44
N ALA A 52 -7.31 9.93 4.46
CA ALA A 52 -8.58 10.62 4.21
C ALA A 52 -9.31 10.07 2.97
N GLU A 53 -8.68 9.14 2.24
CA GLU A 53 -9.27 8.45 1.09
C GLU A 53 -10.25 7.36 1.52
N GLY A 54 -11.46 7.38 0.98
CA GLY A 54 -12.42 6.28 1.11
C GLY A 54 -12.94 6.01 2.53
N LYS A 55 -12.91 7.00 3.44
CA LYS A 55 -13.55 6.93 4.77
C LYS A 55 -13.95 8.30 5.30
N ASP A 56 -14.84 8.32 6.30
CA ASP A 56 -15.12 9.53 7.08
C ASP A 56 -13.92 9.85 7.97
N VAL A 57 -13.11 10.82 7.55
CA VAL A 57 -11.85 11.16 8.22
C VAL A 57 -12.07 12.17 9.33
N ASP A 58 -11.35 11.99 10.44
CA ASP A 58 -11.27 13.00 11.48
C ASP A 58 -10.21 14.05 11.10
N THR A 59 -10.66 15.27 10.82
CA THR A 59 -9.82 16.43 10.49
C THR A 59 -9.14 17.06 11.70
N HIS A 60 -9.43 16.60 12.92
CA HIS A 60 -8.92 17.14 14.19
C HIS A 60 -7.87 16.24 14.85
N VAL A 61 -7.25 15.32 14.11
CA VAL A 61 -6.25 14.38 14.64
C VAL A 61 -5.13 15.06 15.42
N VAL A 62 -4.60 16.20 14.95
CA VAL A 62 -3.54 16.94 15.67
C VAL A 62 -4.04 17.44 17.03
N ARG A 63 -5.25 18.00 17.09
CA ARG A 63 -5.86 18.43 18.35
C ARG A 63 -5.94 17.27 19.33
N LYS A 64 -6.46 16.12 18.89
CA LYS A 64 -6.67 14.94 19.74
C LYS A 64 -5.34 14.35 20.21
N LEU A 65 -4.33 14.26 19.35
CA LEU A 65 -2.99 13.80 19.74
C LEU A 65 -2.37 14.70 20.81
N LEU A 66 -2.36 16.03 20.59
CA LEU A 66 -1.75 16.98 21.52
C LEU A 66 -2.50 17.08 22.86
N SER A 67 -3.83 16.99 22.84
CA SER A 67 -4.65 17.08 24.06
C SER A 67 -4.68 15.79 24.87
N ASN A 68 -4.84 14.63 24.22
CA ASN A 68 -4.97 13.35 24.92
C ASN A 68 -3.62 12.79 25.39
N TYR A 69 -2.52 13.15 24.72
CA TYR A 69 -1.19 12.60 24.98
C TYR A 69 -0.12 13.68 25.15
N SER A 70 -0.48 14.76 25.87
CA SER A 70 0.31 15.98 25.93
C SER A 70 1.75 15.80 26.41
N GLU A 71 1.99 14.92 27.39
CA GLU A 71 3.32 14.69 27.95
C GLU A 71 4.31 14.20 26.88
N TYR A 72 3.90 13.18 26.12
CA TYR A 72 4.72 12.62 25.04
C TYR A 72 5.00 13.65 23.95
N PHE A 73 3.96 14.36 23.51
CA PHE A 73 4.12 15.28 22.39
C PHE A 73 4.86 16.57 22.74
N ARG A 74 4.95 16.97 24.02
CA ARG A 74 5.86 18.04 24.46
C ARG A 74 7.33 17.66 24.25
N GLU A 75 7.68 16.39 24.38
CA GLU A 75 9.04 15.89 24.13
C GLU A 75 9.29 15.49 22.68
N LYS A 76 8.25 15.04 21.96
CA LYS A 76 8.32 14.59 20.57
C LYS A 76 7.44 15.47 19.69
N ILE A 77 8.08 16.43 19.03
CA ILE A 77 7.41 17.46 18.25
C ILE A 77 6.96 16.89 16.91
N ILE A 78 5.65 16.96 16.64
CA ILE A 78 5.08 16.61 15.34
C ILE A 78 5.57 17.65 14.30
N GLY A 79 6.13 17.16 13.19
CA GLY A 79 6.72 17.99 12.12
C GLY A 79 8.23 18.17 12.22
N GLU A 80 8.85 17.77 13.33
CA GLU A 80 10.31 17.85 13.56
C GLU A 80 10.93 16.50 13.94
N ASP A 81 10.44 15.87 15.01
CA ASP A 81 10.96 14.59 15.52
C ASP A 81 10.28 13.38 14.87
N ILE A 82 8.97 13.52 14.68
CA ILE A 82 8.02 12.56 14.13
C ILE A 82 7.07 13.28 13.17
N PHE A 83 6.49 12.55 12.22
CA PHE A 83 5.76 13.15 11.10
C PHE A 83 4.33 12.63 11.00
N LEU A 84 3.41 13.52 10.65
CA LEU A 84 2.02 13.20 10.32
C LEU A 84 1.77 13.66 8.89
N THR A 85 1.38 12.72 8.03
CA THR A 85 1.25 12.96 6.59
C THR A 85 -0.14 12.58 6.13
N TYR A 86 -0.88 13.53 5.57
CA TYR A 86 -2.26 13.30 5.14
C TYR A 86 -2.28 12.63 3.77
N ARG A 87 -2.97 11.49 3.63
CA ARG A 87 -3.31 10.92 2.33
C ARG A 87 -4.66 11.45 1.90
N LEU A 88 -4.65 12.35 0.94
CA LEU A 88 -5.83 13.09 0.51
C LEU A 88 -6.80 12.18 -0.26
N PRO A 89 -8.12 12.47 -0.22
CA PRO A 89 -9.03 11.97 -1.26
C PRO A 89 -8.61 12.58 -2.61
N ASN A 90 -8.64 11.81 -3.71
CA ASN A 90 -8.31 12.35 -5.04
C ASN A 90 -9.57 12.99 -5.67
N PRO A 91 -9.62 14.32 -5.87
CA PRO A 91 -10.81 15.00 -6.38
C PRO A 91 -11.29 14.54 -7.77
N LYS A 92 -10.38 13.99 -8.60
CA LYS A 92 -10.76 13.45 -9.92
C LYS A 92 -11.55 12.15 -9.83
N ILE A 93 -11.42 11.43 -8.71
CA ILE A 93 -12.02 10.10 -8.52
C ILE A 93 -13.24 10.19 -7.60
N GLU A 94 -13.19 11.07 -6.60
CA GLU A 94 -14.07 11.06 -5.42
C GLU A 94 -15.50 11.58 -5.67
N GLY A 95 -15.97 11.67 -6.91
CA GLY A 95 -17.37 11.95 -7.25
C GLY A 95 -18.04 13.03 -6.39
N ALA A 96 -19.04 12.62 -5.60
CA ALA A 96 -19.80 13.51 -4.71
C ALA A 96 -19.00 13.99 -3.48
N GLU A 97 -17.98 13.26 -3.05
CA GLU A 97 -17.17 13.54 -1.85
C GLU A 97 -15.91 14.36 -2.14
N ARG A 98 -15.74 14.87 -3.36
CA ARG A 98 -14.61 15.73 -3.75
C ARG A 98 -14.33 16.92 -2.82
N LYS A 99 -15.31 17.34 -2.00
CA LYS A 99 -15.16 18.43 -1.03
C LYS A 99 -14.41 18.03 0.24
N VAL A 100 -14.32 16.73 0.56
CA VAL A 100 -13.48 16.23 1.66
C VAL A 100 -12.00 16.58 1.41
N PHE A 101 -11.60 16.70 0.15
CA PHE A 101 -10.29 17.26 -0.21
C PHE A 101 -10.10 18.66 0.36
N ALA A 102 -11.05 19.57 0.13
CA ALA A 102 -10.97 20.94 0.64
C ALA A 102 -10.94 20.96 2.17
N GLU A 103 -11.84 20.22 2.83
CA GLU A 103 -11.87 20.10 4.29
C GLU A 103 -10.54 19.59 4.88
N THR A 104 -9.92 18.60 4.22
CA THR A 104 -8.62 18.06 4.64
C THR A 104 -7.53 19.11 4.50
N MET A 105 -7.52 19.88 3.41
CA MET A 105 -6.52 20.92 3.16
C MET A 105 -6.66 22.11 4.11
N GLU A 106 -7.90 22.53 4.39
CA GLU A 106 -8.23 23.58 5.38
C GLU A 106 -7.88 23.19 6.82
N SER A 107 -7.81 21.88 7.12
CA SER A 107 -7.41 21.45 8.47
C SER A 107 -5.92 21.66 8.77
N ILE A 108 -5.10 21.92 7.75
CA ILE A 108 -3.65 22.09 7.90
C ILE A 108 -3.31 23.41 8.64
N PRO A 109 -3.85 24.59 8.25
CA PRO A 109 -3.71 25.81 9.05
C PRO A 109 -4.20 25.69 10.49
N ILE A 110 -5.35 25.05 10.68
CA ILE A 110 -5.90 24.79 12.02
C ILE A 110 -4.92 23.97 12.86
N ALA A 111 -4.31 22.94 12.26
CA ALA A 111 -3.30 22.13 12.93
C ALA A 111 -2.06 22.95 13.31
N TYR A 112 -1.61 23.87 12.45
CA TYR A 112 -0.51 24.78 12.76
C TYR A 112 -0.83 25.67 13.96
N ASP A 113 -2.00 26.31 14.02
CA ASP A 113 -2.35 27.20 15.12
C ASP A 113 -2.41 26.47 16.46
N LEU A 114 -2.97 25.25 16.45
CA LEU A 114 -3.00 24.38 17.62
C LEU A 114 -1.59 23.99 18.08
N ALA A 115 -0.72 23.62 17.15
CA ALA A 115 0.67 23.31 17.45
C ALA A 115 1.41 24.54 17.97
N LYS A 116 1.18 25.72 17.38
CA LYS A 116 1.80 26.98 17.81
C LYS A 116 1.47 27.32 19.25
N GLU A 117 0.21 27.17 19.62
CA GLU A 117 -0.25 27.41 20.99
C GLU A 117 0.24 26.35 21.97
N PHE A 118 0.21 25.07 21.58
CA PHE A 118 0.64 23.95 22.42
C PHE A 118 2.16 23.97 22.70
N TYR A 119 2.96 24.24 21.66
CA TYR A 119 4.43 24.24 21.73
C TYR A 119 5.03 25.59 22.11
N LYS A 120 4.22 26.66 22.13
CA LYS A 120 4.69 28.05 22.32
C LYS A 120 5.79 28.43 21.33
N GLY A 121 5.61 28.05 20.05
CA GLY A 121 6.57 28.30 18.98
C GLY A 121 6.04 27.87 17.60
N GLU A 122 6.69 28.33 16.53
CA GLU A 122 6.22 28.10 15.16
C GLU A 122 6.55 26.68 14.67
N LYS A 123 5.73 25.70 15.08
CA LYS A 123 5.87 24.29 14.72
C LYS A 123 4.79 23.92 13.72
N ILE A 124 5.19 23.34 12.59
CA ILE A 124 4.29 22.94 11.50
C ILE A 124 4.06 21.42 11.57
N PRO A 125 2.96 20.95 12.17
CA PRO A 125 2.73 19.52 12.40
C PRO A 125 2.45 18.74 11.11
N VAL A 126 1.82 19.40 10.13
CA VAL A 126 1.47 18.81 8.82
C VAL A 126 1.93 19.77 7.73
N PHE A 127 2.75 19.28 6.82
CA PHE A 127 3.27 20.04 5.67
C PHE A 127 3.46 19.18 4.42
N GLU A 128 3.32 17.86 4.54
CA GLU A 128 3.39 16.90 3.45
C GLU A 128 2.02 16.25 3.28
N VAL A 129 1.58 16.13 2.02
CA VAL A 129 0.34 15.44 1.66
C VAL A 129 0.59 14.42 0.55
N ILE A 130 -0.10 13.30 0.59
CA ILE A 130 -0.04 12.24 -0.43
C ILE A 130 -1.26 12.36 -1.33
N LEU A 131 -1.05 12.44 -2.65
CA LEU A 131 -2.12 12.36 -3.65
C LEU A 131 -2.18 10.94 -4.24
N PRO A 132 -3.19 10.12 -3.90
CA PRO A 132 -3.37 8.78 -4.50
C PRO A 132 -3.75 8.87 -5.97
N PHE A 133 -3.52 7.79 -6.72
CA PHE A 133 -3.83 7.66 -8.14
C PHE A 133 -3.26 8.80 -8.99
N THR A 134 -2.02 9.22 -8.71
CA THR A 134 -1.36 10.27 -9.50
C THR A 134 -0.94 9.72 -10.86
N THR A 135 -1.45 10.33 -11.93
CA THR A 135 -1.16 9.89 -13.32
C THR A 135 -0.44 10.93 -14.18
N SER A 136 -0.36 12.17 -13.71
CA SER A 136 0.24 13.27 -14.47
C SER A 136 0.84 14.36 -13.56
N PRO A 137 1.82 15.15 -14.03
CA PRO A 137 2.39 16.25 -13.24
C PRO A 137 1.37 17.33 -12.91
N GLU A 138 0.40 17.59 -13.80
CA GLU A 138 -0.63 18.63 -13.60
C GLU A 138 -1.47 18.37 -12.33
N GLU A 139 -1.69 17.12 -11.96
CA GLU A 139 -2.46 16.75 -10.76
C GLU A 139 -1.78 17.22 -9.49
N ILE A 140 -0.50 16.88 -9.31
CA ILE A 140 0.26 17.28 -8.12
C ILE A 140 0.61 18.77 -8.12
N ILE A 141 0.81 19.38 -9.30
CA ILE A 141 0.92 20.85 -9.42
C ILE A 141 -0.39 21.51 -8.96
N SER A 142 -1.53 20.97 -9.36
CA SER A 142 -2.84 21.53 -9.00
C SER A 142 -3.09 21.45 -7.50
N VAL A 143 -2.71 20.36 -6.83
CA VAL A 143 -2.82 20.25 -5.36
C VAL A 143 -1.93 21.29 -4.66
N SER A 144 -0.67 21.41 -5.08
CA SER A 144 0.25 22.41 -4.52
C SER A 144 -0.28 23.83 -4.70
N LYS A 145 -0.74 24.17 -5.91
CA LYS A 145 -1.29 25.50 -6.23
C LYS A 145 -2.67 25.76 -5.63
N TYR A 146 -3.48 24.73 -5.41
CA TYR A 146 -4.74 24.85 -4.69
C TYR A 146 -4.45 25.31 -3.26
N TYR A 147 -3.53 24.65 -2.56
CA TYR A 147 -3.17 25.06 -1.20
C TYR A 147 -2.64 26.50 -1.16
N GLU A 148 -1.67 26.82 -2.03
CA GLU A 148 -1.04 28.15 -2.08
C GLU A 148 -2.07 29.27 -2.32
N LYS A 149 -3.03 29.05 -3.22
CA LYS A 149 -3.95 30.10 -3.69
C LYS A 149 -5.30 30.13 -2.98
N ALA A 150 -5.80 28.98 -2.57
CA ALA A 150 -7.17 28.78 -2.10
C ALA A 150 -7.23 28.16 -0.71
N VAL A 151 -6.10 28.13 0.01
CA VAL A 151 -6.06 27.84 1.46
C VAL A 151 -5.19 28.92 2.12
N SER A 152 -3.88 28.90 1.89
CA SER A 152 -2.99 29.89 2.51
C SER A 152 -3.20 31.30 1.96
N GLY A 153 -3.48 31.42 0.65
CA GLY A 153 -3.71 32.71 0.00
C GLY A 153 -5.07 33.35 0.32
N GLU A 154 -5.98 32.64 1.00
CA GLU A 154 -7.26 33.21 1.40
C GLU A 154 -7.08 34.38 2.37
N GLU A 155 -6.01 34.39 3.15
CA GLU A 155 -5.70 35.40 4.16
C GLU A 155 -5.64 36.84 3.60
N ASP A 156 -5.25 36.97 2.32
CA ASP A 156 -5.09 38.23 1.60
C ASP A 156 -6.38 38.68 0.88
N ILE A 157 -7.46 37.91 0.98
CA ILE A 157 -8.76 38.29 0.40
C ILE A 157 -9.38 39.39 1.27
N GLU A 158 -9.67 40.53 0.65
CA GLU A 158 -10.43 41.62 1.27
C GLU A 158 -11.92 41.24 1.35
N LEU A 159 -12.47 41.24 2.56
CA LEU A 159 -13.87 40.95 2.85
C LEU A 159 -14.73 42.21 2.73
N TYR A 160 -14.30 43.31 3.37
CA TYR A 160 -15.04 44.57 3.39
C TYR A 160 -14.19 45.72 3.96
N ASP A 161 -14.07 46.83 3.23
CA ASP A 161 -13.53 48.11 3.71
C ASP A 161 -12.18 47.97 4.45
N GLY A 162 -11.20 47.32 3.81
CA GLY A 162 -9.88 47.07 4.36
C GLY A 162 -9.79 45.97 5.42
N ILE A 163 -10.91 45.28 5.74
CA ILE A 163 -10.93 44.06 6.55
C ILE A 163 -10.62 42.88 5.64
N TYR A 164 -9.57 42.14 5.96
CA TYR A 164 -9.12 40.94 5.26
C TYR A 164 -9.54 39.67 6.02
N VAL A 165 -9.50 38.52 5.34
CA VAL A 165 -9.74 37.20 5.97
C VAL A 165 -8.82 36.99 7.17
N ARG A 166 -7.54 37.36 7.07
CA ARG A 166 -6.58 37.23 8.19
C ARG A 166 -7.00 37.97 9.45
N ASP A 167 -7.77 39.06 9.33
CA ASP A 167 -8.24 39.83 10.48
C ASP A 167 -9.36 39.09 11.23
N LEU A 168 -10.02 38.12 10.58
CA LEU A 168 -11.07 37.30 11.16
C LEU A 168 -10.55 35.95 11.69
N VAL A 169 -9.74 35.24 10.90
CA VAL A 169 -9.35 33.85 11.19
C VAL A 169 -7.86 33.67 11.51
N GLY A 170 -7.07 34.74 11.44
CA GLY A 170 -5.62 34.69 11.60
C GLY A 170 -4.87 34.46 10.29
N GLU A 171 -3.55 34.60 10.35
CA GLU A 171 -2.66 34.29 9.22
C GLU A 171 -2.59 32.77 8.98
N MET A 172 -2.62 32.36 7.72
CA MET A 172 -2.63 30.96 7.34
C MET A 172 -1.20 30.42 7.21
N TYR A 173 -0.87 29.38 7.98
CA TYR A 173 0.43 28.72 7.92
C TYR A 173 0.30 27.19 7.91
N PRO A 174 1.21 26.45 7.25
CA PRO A 174 2.31 26.94 6.43
C PRO A 174 1.84 27.64 5.15
N LYS A 175 2.68 28.47 4.54
CA LYS A 175 2.37 29.17 3.27
C LYS A 175 2.43 28.24 2.04
N SER A 176 2.99 27.05 2.20
CA SER A 176 3.06 26.04 1.16
C SER A 176 3.14 24.65 1.79
N ILE A 177 2.79 23.65 1.00
CA ILE A 177 2.91 22.23 1.34
C ILE A 177 3.74 21.50 0.28
N GLU A 178 4.26 20.34 0.65
CA GLU A 178 4.92 19.41 -0.23
C GLU A 178 3.94 18.30 -0.65
N VAL A 179 3.86 18.04 -1.96
CA VAL A 179 2.95 17.02 -2.51
C VAL A 179 3.74 15.77 -2.88
N ILE A 180 3.34 14.64 -2.30
CA ILE A 180 3.89 13.31 -2.52
C ILE A 180 2.97 12.58 -3.53
N PRO A 181 3.38 12.37 -4.79
CA PRO A 181 2.61 11.55 -5.70
C PRO A 181 2.61 10.10 -5.25
N LEU A 182 1.43 9.48 -5.13
CA LEU A 182 1.26 8.03 -5.03
C LEU A 182 0.86 7.47 -6.40
N ILE A 183 1.78 6.71 -7.00
CA ILE A 183 1.66 6.11 -8.34
C ILE A 183 1.24 4.65 -8.18
N GLU A 184 0.15 4.25 -8.86
CA GLU A 184 -0.55 2.99 -8.56
C GLU A 184 -0.80 2.07 -9.76
N ASP A 185 -0.65 2.58 -10.99
CA ASP A 185 -0.91 1.83 -12.22
C ASP A 185 0.34 1.67 -13.10
N LYS A 186 0.28 0.70 -14.02
CA LYS A 186 1.41 0.34 -14.88
C LYS A 186 1.89 1.49 -15.76
N ASP A 187 0.96 2.20 -16.40
CA ASP A 187 1.30 3.21 -17.40
C ASP A 187 1.93 4.43 -16.72
N SER A 188 1.42 4.81 -15.54
CA SER A 188 2.00 5.88 -14.73
C SER A 188 3.34 5.49 -14.10
N MET A 189 3.55 4.24 -13.70
CA MET A 189 4.86 3.76 -13.21
C MET A 189 5.94 3.90 -14.28
N PHE A 190 5.64 3.55 -15.53
CA PHE A 190 6.58 3.73 -16.64
C PHE A 190 6.75 5.19 -17.10
N ARG A 191 5.85 6.10 -16.67
CA ARG A 191 5.95 7.55 -16.91
C ARG A 191 6.37 8.35 -15.67
N VAL A 192 6.94 7.70 -14.65
CA VAL A 192 7.35 8.38 -13.40
C VAL A 192 8.30 9.56 -13.67
N ARG A 193 9.15 9.47 -14.71
CA ARG A 193 10.02 10.58 -15.13
C ARG A 193 9.24 11.82 -15.50
N ASP A 194 8.18 11.68 -16.28
CA ASP A 194 7.37 12.81 -16.74
C ASP A 194 6.63 13.46 -15.58
N ILE A 195 6.06 12.65 -14.68
CA ILE A 195 5.34 13.12 -13.49
C ILE A 195 6.28 13.92 -12.58
N VAL A 196 7.44 13.36 -12.23
CA VAL A 196 8.38 13.97 -11.29
C VAL A 196 9.07 15.20 -11.89
N THR A 197 9.59 15.10 -13.11
CA THR A 197 10.28 16.23 -13.73
C THR A 197 9.32 17.36 -14.12
N GLY A 198 8.08 17.03 -14.50
CA GLY A 198 7.03 18.02 -14.75
C GLY A 198 6.70 18.84 -13.52
N TYR A 199 6.51 18.19 -12.36
CA TYR A 199 6.30 18.88 -11.09
C TYR A 199 7.53 19.71 -10.66
N PHE A 200 8.73 19.12 -10.73
CA PHE A 200 9.97 19.80 -10.35
C PHE A 200 10.20 21.10 -11.15
N LYS A 201 9.92 21.09 -12.46
CA LYS A 201 10.07 22.28 -13.33
C LYS A 201 9.23 23.46 -12.89
N VAL A 202 8.02 23.21 -12.35
CA VAL A 202 7.05 24.24 -11.99
C VAL A 202 7.17 24.65 -10.53
N ILE A 203 7.26 23.68 -9.62
CA ILE A 203 7.21 23.94 -8.17
C ILE A 203 8.61 24.15 -7.57
N ARG A 204 9.65 23.55 -8.15
CA ARG A 204 11.05 23.59 -7.65
C ARG A 204 11.15 23.31 -6.13
N PRO A 205 10.58 22.19 -5.65
CA PRO A 205 10.65 21.82 -4.23
C PRO A 205 12.11 21.60 -3.79
N LYS A 206 12.37 21.73 -2.49
CA LYS A 206 13.72 21.52 -1.92
C LYS A 206 14.16 20.06 -1.98
N TYR A 207 13.20 19.15 -1.89
CA TYR A 207 13.36 17.71 -2.05
C TYR A 207 12.02 17.15 -2.54
N MET A 208 12.00 15.92 -3.02
CA MET A 208 10.75 15.22 -3.34
C MET A 208 10.69 13.88 -2.63
N ARG A 209 9.49 13.52 -2.17
CA ARG A 209 9.15 12.14 -1.83
C ARG A 209 8.22 11.61 -2.91
N VAL A 210 8.39 10.37 -3.31
CA VAL A 210 7.56 9.72 -4.35
C VAL A 210 7.11 8.38 -3.83
N PHE A 211 5.80 8.16 -3.78
CA PHE A 211 5.22 6.95 -3.21
C PHE A 211 4.85 5.98 -4.34
N LEU A 212 5.51 4.83 -4.35
CA LEU A 212 5.27 3.74 -5.28
C LEU A 212 4.36 2.70 -4.63
N ALA A 213 3.17 2.48 -5.18
CA ALA A 213 2.32 1.38 -4.73
C ALA A 213 2.88 0.04 -5.20
N ARG A 214 2.68 -1.00 -4.38
CA ARG A 214 3.03 -2.38 -4.74
C ARG A 214 1.81 -3.30 -4.80
N SER A 215 0.86 -3.09 -3.90
CA SER A 215 -0.33 -3.95 -3.75
C SER A 215 -1.29 -3.89 -4.95
N ASP A 216 -1.68 -2.68 -5.39
CA ASP A 216 -2.59 -2.52 -6.54
C ASP A 216 -1.95 -2.95 -7.87
N PRO A 217 -0.67 -2.64 -8.15
CA PRO A 217 0.01 -3.22 -9.31
C PRO A 217 0.05 -4.75 -9.27
N ALA A 218 0.36 -5.36 -8.12
CA ALA A 218 0.39 -6.82 -8.01
C ALA A 218 -0.98 -7.43 -8.29
N MET A 219 -2.05 -6.91 -7.68
CA MET A 219 -3.40 -7.38 -7.94
C MET A 219 -3.77 -7.32 -9.44
N ASN A 220 -3.45 -6.21 -10.11
CA ASN A 220 -3.88 -5.97 -11.50
C ASN A 220 -3.00 -6.65 -12.55
N TYR A 221 -1.72 -6.87 -12.26
CA TYR A 221 -0.73 -7.26 -13.26
C TYR A 221 0.08 -8.51 -12.88
N GLY A 222 0.02 -8.96 -11.62
CA GLY A 222 0.80 -10.08 -11.11
C GLY A 222 2.00 -9.66 -10.27
N MET A 223 2.53 -10.60 -9.48
CA MET A 223 3.63 -10.35 -8.53
C MET A 223 4.91 -9.86 -9.21
N ILE A 224 5.34 -10.56 -10.27
CA ILE A 224 6.60 -10.25 -10.99
C ILE A 224 6.50 -8.87 -11.67
N PRO A 225 5.42 -8.55 -12.42
CA PRO A 225 5.24 -7.20 -12.95
C PRO A 225 5.28 -6.09 -11.91
N ALA A 226 4.62 -6.28 -10.76
CA ALA A 226 4.60 -5.27 -9.68
C ALA A 226 6.01 -4.88 -9.22
N ILE A 227 6.88 -5.87 -9.07
CA ILE A 227 8.25 -5.66 -8.60
C ILE A 227 9.10 -4.98 -9.67
N PHE A 228 8.94 -5.39 -10.93
CA PHE A 228 9.66 -4.77 -12.04
C PHE A 228 9.26 -3.31 -12.25
N MET A 229 7.97 -2.99 -12.16
CA MET A 229 7.51 -1.60 -12.22
C MET A 229 8.09 -0.76 -11.08
N ALA A 230 8.10 -1.29 -9.84
CA ALA A 230 8.70 -0.60 -8.71
C ALA A 230 10.21 -0.36 -8.91
N LYS A 231 10.96 -1.37 -9.38
CA LYS A 231 12.41 -1.24 -9.66
C LYS A 231 12.70 -0.30 -10.82
N TYR A 232 11.90 -0.34 -11.88
CA TYR A 232 11.96 0.62 -12.98
C TYR A 232 11.81 2.05 -12.46
N ALA A 233 10.81 2.27 -11.61
CA ALA A 233 10.57 3.58 -11.03
C ALA A 233 11.73 4.01 -10.12
N LEU A 234 12.26 3.13 -9.26
CA LEU A 234 13.42 3.44 -8.42
C LEU A 234 14.67 3.78 -9.23
N SER A 235 14.98 3.00 -10.28
CA SER A 235 16.04 3.30 -11.25
C SER A 235 15.86 4.72 -11.83
N THR A 236 14.65 5.02 -12.29
CA THR A 236 14.32 6.30 -12.93
C THR A 236 14.45 7.48 -11.96
N LEU A 237 13.92 7.34 -10.75
CA LEU A 237 14.01 8.36 -9.70
C LEU A 237 15.46 8.66 -9.33
N TYR A 238 16.29 7.63 -9.25
CA TYR A 238 17.72 7.79 -8.95
C TYR A 238 18.47 8.47 -10.10
N SER A 239 18.15 8.15 -11.36
CA SER A 239 18.69 8.86 -12.52
C SER A 239 18.30 10.34 -12.52
N ILE A 240 17.04 10.68 -12.20
CA ILE A 240 16.60 12.09 -12.07
C ILE A 240 17.40 12.82 -10.99
N LYS A 241 17.60 12.19 -9.83
CA LYS A 241 18.45 12.76 -8.76
C LYS A 241 19.85 13.08 -9.28
N ASN A 242 20.49 12.15 -9.98
CA ASN A 242 21.84 12.33 -10.52
C ASN A 242 21.91 13.43 -11.59
N GLU A 243 20.89 13.53 -12.44
CA GLU A 243 20.82 14.52 -13.53
C GLU A 243 20.52 15.94 -13.03
N THR A 244 19.68 16.08 -12.00
CA THR A 244 19.13 17.37 -11.57
C THR A 244 19.71 17.90 -10.27
N GLY A 245 20.35 17.05 -9.46
CA GLY A 245 20.77 17.36 -8.10
C GLY A 245 19.62 17.46 -7.10
N LEU A 246 18.38 17.17 -7.49
CA LEU A 246 17.22 17.14 -6.59
C LEU A 246 17.29 15.90 -5.69
N ASP A 247 17.25 16.10 -4.38
CA ASP A 247 17.09 14.99 -3.45
C ASP A 247 15.70 14.36 -3.57
N ILE A 248 15.68 13.06 -3.91
CA ILE A 248 14.46 12.26 -4.04
C ILE A 248 14.50 11.12 -3.03
N PHE A 249 13.41 10.96 -2.26
CA PHE A 249 13.26 9.97 -1.20
C PHE A 249 12.03 9.08 -1.48
N PRO A 250 12.22 7.93 -2.17
CA PRO A 250 11.11 7.05 -2.51
C PRO A 250 10.47 6.41 -1.28
N ILE A 251 9.15 6.26 -1.32
CA ILE A 251 8.33 5.52 -0.37
C ILE A 251 7.78 4.30 -1.10
N ILE A 252 7.74 3.13 -0.46
CA ILE A 252 7.10 1.95 -1.04
C ILE A 252 5.97 1.40 -0.17
N GLY A 253 4.82 1.15 -0.80
CA GLY A 253 3.60 0.65 -0.17
C GLY A 253 3.53 -0.86 -0.21
N VAL A 254 4.02 -1.50 0.85
CA VAL A 254 4.19 -2.95 0.94
C VAL A 254 3.42 -3.56 2.11
N GLY A 255 2.75 -4.68 1.85
CA GLY A 255 2.07 -5.51 2.84
C GLY A 255 2.90 -6.73 3.26
N SER A 256 2.38 -7.48 4.24
CA SER A 256 3.13 -8.57 4.88
C SER A 256 3.19 -9.88 4.09
N LEU A 257 2.22 -10.13 3.21
CA LEU A 257 2.23 -11.30 2.32
C LEU A 257 3.06 -11.06 1.05
N PRO A 258 3.63 -12.11 0.43
CA PRO A 258 4.43 -12.01 -0.78
C PRO A 258 3.74 -11.30 -1.95
N MET A 259 2.43 -11.44 -2.16
CA MET A 259 1.70 -10.71 -3.20
C MET A 259 1.55 -9.21 -2.93
N ARG A 260 1.90 -8.72 -1.75
CA ARG A 260 1.81 -7.29 -1.42
C ARG A 260 3.12 -6.63 -1.01
N GLY A 261 4.21 -7.37 -0.83
CA GLY A 261 5.52 -6.79 -0.54
C GLY A 261 6.44 -7.65 0.28
N HIS A 262 5.88 -8.68 0.93
CA HIS A 262 6.57 -9.54 1.89
C HIS A 262 7.29 -8.80 3.03
N LEU A 263 6.82 -7.59 3.39
CA LEU A 263 7.38 -6.84 4.51
C LEU A 263 6.68 -7.24 5.81
N ASN A 264 7.36 -8.05 6.61
CA ASN A 264 6.90 -8.46 7.94
C ASN A 264 8.08 -8.52 8.94
N PRO A 265 7.82 -8.62 10.25
CA PRO A 265 8.88 -8.54 11.27
C PRO A 265 9.97 -9.61 11.16
N ILE A 266 9.69 -10.75 10.53
CA ILE A 266 10.67 -11.84 10.36
C ILE A 266 11.42 -11.76 9.02
N ASN A 267 10.82 -11.17 7.99
CA ASN A 267 11.36 -11.09 6.63
C ASN A 267 11.87 -9.68 6.25
N TYR A 268 11.84 -8.71 7.17
CA TYR A 268 12.10 -7.31 6.84
C TYR A 268 13.44 -7.09 6.11
N ARG A 269 14.51 -7.82 6.45
CA ARG A 269 15.81 -7.69 5.78
C ARG A 269 15.74 -8.00 4.29
N ASN A 270 15.03 -9.07 3.93
CA ASN A 270 14.87 -9.46 2.53
C ASN A 270 14.06 -8.41 1.78
N ALA A 271 13.00 -7.87 2.39
CA ALA A 271 12.22 -6.79 1.79
C ALA A 271 13.07 -5.51 1.59
N LEU A 272 13.90 -5.13 2.56
CA LEU A 272 14.82 -3.98 2.42
C LEU A 272 15.83 -4.17 1.28
N GLU A 273 16.39 -5.37 1.13
CA GLU A 273 17.35 -5.70 0.07
C GLU A 273 16.71 -5.84 -1.33
N GLU A 274 15.43 -6.23 -1.39
CA GLU A 274 14.68 -6.33 -2.64
C GLU A 274 14.46 -4.94 -3.25
N TYR A 275 14.17 -3.95 -2.40
CA TYR A 275 13.89 -2.57 -2.81
C TYR A 275 14.99 -1.59 -2.39
N ASP A 276 16.23 -1.89 -2.80
CA ASP A 276 17.33 -0.90 -2.74
C ASP A 276 16.88 0.42 -3.39
N GLY A 277 17.26 1.55 -2.80
CA GLY A 277 16.84 2.90 -3.19
C GLY A 277 15.59 3.41 -2.45
N VAL A 278 14.79 2.56 -1.82
CA VAL A 278 13.65 3.01 -1.00
C VAL A 278 14.13 3.67 0.29
N TYR A 279 13.53 4.81 0.61
CA TYR A 279 13.82 5.56 1.82
C TYR A 279 12.80 5.30 2.93
N THR A 280 11.50 5.24 2.61
CA THR A 280 10.45 5.00 3.61
C THR A 280 9.67 3.74 3.27
N PHE A 281 9.53 2.83 4.22
CA PHE A 281 8.68 1.65 4.08
C PHE A 281 7.38 1.84 4.86
N THR A 282 6.25 1.48 4.24
CA THR A 282 4.97 1.43 4.97
C THR A 282 4.97 0.27 5.95
N ILE A 283 4.62 0.53 7.20
CA ILE A 283 4.36 -0.46 8.24
C ILE A 283 2.84 -0.60 8.36
N GLN A 284 2.29 -1.65 7.75
CA GLN A 284 0.84 -1.91 7.69
C GLN A 284 0.34 -2.64 8.95
N SER A 285 -0.96 -2.84 9.08
CA SER A 285 -1.55 -3.34 10.33
C SER A 285 -1.15 -4.79 10.61
N ALA A 286 -1.02 -5.64 9.60
CA ALA A 286 -0.59 -7.03 9.81
C ALA A 286 0.81 -7.09 10.44
N PHE A 287 1.75 -6.28 9.94
CA PHE A 287 3.09 -6.15 10.51
C PHE A 287 3.03 -5.80 12.00
N LYS A 288 2.12 -4.90 12.39
CA LYS A 288 2.02 -4.37 13.76
C LYS A 288 1.32 -5.32 14.74
N TYR A 289 0.34 -6.10 14.28
CA TYR A 289 -0.62 -6.77 15.17
C TYR A 289 -0.69 -8.29 15.03
N ASP A 290 -0.17 -8.87 13.95
CA ASP A 290 -0.22 -10.33 13.73
C ASP A 290 1.05 -11.08 14.18
N TYR A 291 2.02 -10.33 14.70
CA TYR A 291 3.31 -10.82 15.18
C TYR A 291 3.55 -10.38 16.62
N ASP A 292 4.40 -11.11 17.33
CA ASP A 292 4.72 -10.79 18.73
C ASP A 292 5.41 -9.43 18.82
N GLU A 293 4.91 -8.59 19.73
CA GLU A 293 5.33 -7.19 19.86
C GLU A 293 6.86 -6.99 20.01
N PRO A 294 7.61 -7.82 20.76
CA PRO A 294 9.08 -7.67 20.83
C PRO A 294 9.76 -7.80 19.47
N ILE A 295 9.29 -8.71 18.61
CA ILE A 295 9.84 -8.92 17.26
C ILE A 295 9.48 -7.74 16.36
N VAL A 296 8.25 -7.22 16.48
CA VAL A 296 7.79 -6.02 15.76
C VAL A 296 8.68 -4.82 16.09
N LYS A 297 8.91 -4.55 17.38
CA LYS A 297 9.75 -3.44 17.86
C LYS A 297 11.19 -3.56 17.36
N ASP A 298 11.78 -4.74 17.47
CA ASP A 298 13.14 -5.01 16.99
C ASP A 298 13.27 -4.79 15.48
N ALA A 299 12.31 -5.29 14.70
CA ALA A 299 12.30 -5.09 13.25
C ALA A 299 12.18 -3.60 12.88
N ILE A 300 11.29 -2.84 13.55
CA ILE A 300 11.14 -1.40 13.31
C ILE A 300 12.40 -0.63 13.65
N SER A 301 13.06 -0.93 14.78
CA SER A 301 14.36 -0.32 15.13
C SER A 301 15.39 -0.55 14.03
N LYS A 302 15.50 -1.80 13.56
CA LYS A 302 16.46 -2.16 12.51
C LYS A 302 16.14 -1.55 11.15
N ILE A 303 14.86 -1.36 10.80
CA ILE A 303 14.46 -0.62 9.59
C ILE A 303 14.82 0.87 9.74
N ASN A 304 14.56 1.45 10.92
CA ASN A 304 14.89 2.84 11.23
C ASN A 304 16.40 3.12 11.19
N GLU A 305 17.23 2.14 11.53
CA GLU A 305 18.70 2.22 11.51
C GLU A 305 19.31 1.80 10.16
N TYR A 306 18.52 1.23 9.25
CA TYR A 306 19.04 0.69 7.99
C TYR A 306 19.58 1.78 7.07
N THR A 307 20.82 1.62 6.61
CA THR A 307 21.43 2.47 5.59
C THR A 307 20.85 2.16 4.21
N VAL A 308 20.28 3.18 3.56
CA VAL A 308 19.78 3.06 2.17
C VAL A 308 20.93 2.73 1.25
N LYS A 309 20.74 1.69 0.44
CA LYS A 309 21.59 1.39 -0.71
C LYS A 309 21.04 2.06 -1.96
N GLU A 310 21.91 2.37 -2.90
CA GLU A 310 21.51 2.92 -4.20
C GLU A 310 20.78 1.84 -5.02
N PRO A 311 19.70 2.18 -5.75
CA PRO A 311 19.07 1.24 -6.66
C PRO A 311 19.97 0.98 -7.88
N ARG A 312 19.75 -0.15 -8.55
CA ARG A 312 20.33 -0.38 -9.89
C ARG A 312 19.73 0.61 -10.87
N ILE A 313 20.58 1.24 -11.69
CA ILE A 313 20.15 2.01 -12.86
C ILE A 313 20.08 1.07 -14.05
N PHE A 314 18.92 1.00 -14.69
CA PHE A 314 18.74 0.23 -15.93
C PHE A 314 19.15 1.03 -17.16
N THR A 315 19.78 0.36 -18.10
CA THR A 315 19.99 0.85 -19.46
C THR A 315 18.72 0.75 -20.30
N ASN A 316 18.65 1.49 -21.41
CA ASN A 316 17.51 1.42 -22.33
C ASN A 316 17.20 -0.02 -22.79
N ASN A 317 18.21 -0.86 -23.04
CA ASN A 317 17.99 -2.25 -23.45
C ASN A 317 17.37 -3.08 -22.32
N GLU A 318 17.87 -2.92 -21.09
CA GLU A 318 17.32 -3.59 -19.91
C GLU A 318 15.90 -3.13 -19.59
N GLU A 319 15.58 -1.85 -19.79
CA GLU A 319 14.21 -1.34 -19.67
C GLU A 319 13.26 -2.03 -20.66
N GLU A 320 13.70 -2.25 -21.90
CA GLU A 320 12.90 -2.96 -22.90
C GLU A 320 12.74 -4.45 -22.60
N ILE A 321 13.78 -5.12 -22.08
CA ILE A 321 13.70 -6.50 -21.57
C ILE A 321 12.67 -6.58 -20.42
N LEU A 322 12.76 -5.65 -19.46
CA LEU A 322 11.86 -5.57 -18.32
C LEU A 322 10.40 -5.41 -18.77
N LYS A 323 10.13 -4.49 -19.71
CA LYS A 323 8.77 -4.26 -20.25
C LYS A 323 8.24 -5.49 -20.98
N LYS A 324 9.06 -6.19 -21.77
CA LYS A 324 8.66 -7.44 -22.44
C LYS A 324 8.25 -8.53 -21.45
N ILE A 325 9.02 -8.72 -20.38
CA ILE A 325 8.69 -9.69 -19.32
C ILE A 325 7.37 -9.30 -18.66
N VAL A 326 7.18 -8.01 -18.34
CA VAL A 326 5.94 -7.47 -17.76
C VAL A 326 4.75 -7.79 -18.67
N GLU A 327 4.81 -7.44 -19.94
CA GLU A 327 3.71 -7.65 -20.90
C GLU A 327 3.40 -9.14 -21.11
N GLY A 328 4.44 -9.97 -21.27
CA GLY A 328 4.30 -11.41 -21.41
C GLY A 328 3.59 -12.05 -20.22
N TYR A 329 3.98 -11.67 -18.99
CA TYR A 329 3.35 -12.16 -17.77
C TYR A 329 1.89 -11.69 -17.64
N VAL A 330 1.64 -10.38 -17.83
CA VAL A 330 0.29 -9.79 -17.74
C VAL A 330 -0.69 -10.46 -18.69
N SER A 331 -0.26 -10.77 -19.92
CA SER A 331 -1.10 -11.43 -20.93
C SER A 331 -1.56 -12.83 -20.53
N THR A 332 -0.87 -13.49 -19.60
CA THR A 332 -1.23 -14.80 -19.06
C THR A 332 -2.02 -14.65 -17.75
N TYR A 333 -1.58 -13.76 -16.86
CA TYR A 333 -2.16 -13.54 -15.54
C TYR A 333 -3.61 -13.02 -15.60
N GLN A 334 -3.87 -11.96 -16.37
CA GLN A 334 -5.17 -11.27 -16.33
C GLN A 334 -6.35 -12.16 -16.72
N PRO A 335 -6.32 -12.95 -17.82
CA PRO A 335 -7.46 -13.78 -18.18
C PRO A 335 -7.78 -14.88 -17.15
N ILE A 336 -6.76 -15.38 -16.43
CA ILE A 336 -6.95 -16.34 -15.33
C ILE A 336 -7.69 -15.64 -14.17
N ILE A 337 -7.23 -14.46 -13.78
CA ILE A 337 -7.87 -13.68 -12.71
C ILE A 337 -9.30 -13.27 -13.07
N GLU A 338 -9.55 -12.83 -14.30
CA GLU A 338 -10.89 -12.50 -14.78
C GLU A 338 -11.86 -13.68 -14.61
N SER A 339 -11.39 -14.89 -14.91
CA SER A 339 -12.18 -16.10 -14.78
C SER A 339 -12.44 -16.50 -13.33
N LEU A 340 -11.50 -16.20 -12.42
CA LEU A 340 -11.63 -16.43 -10.98
C LEU A 340 -12.45 -15.37 -10.25
N ALA A 341 -12.79 -14.25 -10.91
CA ALA A 341 -13.45 -13.11 -10.27
C ALA A 341 -14.75 -13.44 -9.52
N PRO A 342 -15.64 -14.34 -9.99
CA PRO A 342 -16.81 -14.74 -9.20
C PRO A 342 -16.45 -15.38 -7.86
N ALA A 343 -15.46 -16.29 -7.84
CA ALA A 343 -15.00 -16.96 -6.63
C ALA A 343 -14.31 -15.95 -5.69
N ILE A 344 -13.42 -15.11 -6.24
CA ILE A 344 -12.71 -14.07 -5.48
C ILE A 344 -13.70 -13.12 -4.81
N ASN A 345 -14.68 -12.59 -5.55
CA ASN A 345 -15.66 -11.66 -5.00
C ASN A 345 -16.53 -12.32 -3.92
N TYR A 346 -16.94 -13.57 -4.11
CA TYR A 346 -17.74 -14.30 -3.12
C TYR A 346 -16.99 -14.48 -1.79
N ILE A 347 -15.71 -14.88 -1.84
CA ILE A 347 -14.89 -15.02 -0.65
C ILE A 347 -14.59 -13.66 -0.02
N ALA A 348 -14.35 -12.62 -0.84
CA ALA A 348 -14.06 -11.27 -0.36
C ALA A 348 -15.20 -10.69 0.50
N LEU A 349 -16.46 -11.01 0.18
CA LEU A 349 -17.62 -10.62 0.98
C LEU A 349 -17.67 -11.26 2.37
N ASN A 350 -16.98 -12.40 2.53
CA ASN A 350 -16.92 -13.17 3.77
C ASN A 350 -15.62 -12.94 4.57
N LEU A 351 -14.73 -12.06 4.10
CA LEU A 351 -13.55 -11.66 4.87
C LEU A 351 -13.94 -10.74 6.04
N PRO A 352 -13.28 -10.87 7.20
CA PRO A 352 -13.44 -9.93 8.31
C PRO A 352 -13.13 -8.49 7.88
N ARG A 353 -13.89 -7.53 8.41
CA ARG A 353 -13.61 -6.10 8.24
C ARG A 353 -12.81 -5.60 9.44
N ARG A 354 -11.74 -4.84 9.20
CA ARG A 354 -10.86 -4.28 10.25
C ARG A 354 -10.81 -2.76 10.32
N ARG A 355 -11.40 -2.08 9.33
CA ARG A 355 -11.52 -0.63 9.26
C ARG A 355 -12.90 -0.24 8.76
N ALA A 356 -13.42 0.86 9.28
CA ALA A 356 -14.57 1.52 8.69
C ALA A 356 -14.14 2.19 7.39
N ARG A 357 -14.18 1.43 6.31
CA ARG A 357 -14.02 1.97 4.96
C ARG A 357 -15.39 2.12 4.33
N LYS A 358 -15.60 3.26 3.67
CA LYS A 358 -16.73 3.39 2.77
C LYS A 358 -16.50 2.42 1.60
N LEU A 359 -17.55 1.69 1.24
CA LEU A 359 -17.52 0.89 0.02
C LEU A 359 -17.35 1.88 -1.13
N HIS A 360 -16.24 1.82 -1.87
CA HIS A 360 -16.17 2.36 -3.24
C HIS A 360 -16.99 1.47 -4.20
N ILE A 361 -18.21 1.11 -3.78
CA ILE A 361 -19.30 0.75 -4.68
C ILE A 361 -20.16 2.01 -4.75
N SER A 362 -19.56 3.10 -5.21
CA SER A 362 -20.36 4.27 -5.52
C SER A 362 -21.29 3.91 -6.67
N LEU A 363 -22.56 4.26 -6.53
CA LEU A 363 -23.49 4.39 -7.66
C LEU A 363 -22.92 5.26 -8.81
N PHE A 364 -21.80 5.96 -8.63
CA PHE A 364 -21.20 6.94 -9.56
C PHE A 364 -19.66 7.01 -9.54
N GLY A 365 -18.95 5.91 -9.33
CA GLY A 365 -17.48 5.97 -9.23
C GLY A 365 -16.84 4.65 -9.60
N TYR A 366 -15.60 4.77 -10.08
CA TYR A 366 -14.86 3.74 -10.78
C TYR A 366 -14.79 2.44 -9.97
N ALA A 367 -15.45 1.40 -10.48
CA ALA A 367 -15.04 0.03 -10.18
C ALA A 367 -13.58 -0.12 -10.64
N ARG A 368 -12.69 -0.62 -9.77
CA ARG A 368 -11.34 -1.03 -10.19
C ARG A 368 -11.53 -2.20 -11.15
N SER A 369 -11.57 -1.90 -12.44
CA SER A 369 -11.73 -2.88 -13.50
C SER A 369 -10.37 -3.51 -13.80
N THR A 370 -10.16 -4.75 -13.38
CA THR A 370 -9.02 -5.54 -13.89
C THR A 370 -9.52 -6.20 -15.17
N GLY A 371 -9.11 -5.65 -16.30
CA GLY A 371 -9.65 -6.03 -17.60
C GLY A 371 -11.18 -5.84 -17.66
N LYS A 372 -11.94 -6.92 -17.82
CA LYS A 372 -13.41 -6.87 -18.02
C LYS A 372 -14.24 -7.01 -16.74
N VAL A 373 -13.62 -7.27 -15.59
CA VAL A 373 -14.34 -7.60 -14.34
C VAL A 373 -14.05 -6.59 -13.23
N THR A 374 -14.97 -6.52 -12.26
CA THR A 374 -14.73 -5.79 -11.01
C THR A 374 -14.12 -6.73 -9.98
N LEU A 375 -12.94 -6.39 -9.47
CA LEU A 375 -12.27 -7.11 -8.38
C LEU A 375 -12.39 -6.34 -7.06
N PRO A 376 -12.28 -7.02 -5.92
CA PRO A 376 -12.19 -6.35 -4.63
C PRO A 376 -10.83 -5.65 -4.48
N ARG A 377 -10.64 -4.82 -3.44
CA ARG A 377 -9.33 -4.19 -3.16
C ARG A 377 -8.25 -5.24 -2.90
N ALA A 378 -6.98 -4.88 -3.11
CA ALA A 378 -5.83 -5.78 -3.05
C ALA A 378 -5.77 -6.69 -1.81
N ILE A 379 -6.06 -6.18 -0.61
CA ILE A 379 -6.11 -6.99 0.62
C ILE A 379 -7.15 -8.11 0.50
N SER A 380 -8.38 -7.75 0.13
CA SER A 380 -9.46 -8.71 -0.02
C SER A 380 -9.21 -9.68 -1.18
N PHE A 381 -8.60 -9.21 -2.27
CA PHE A 381 -8.18 -10.06 -3.39
C PHE A 381 -7.19 -11.14 -2.94
N VAL A 382 -6.11 -10.75 -2.27
CA VAL A 382 -5.08 -11.70 -1.80
C VAL A 382 -5.66 -12.63 -0.74
N GLY A 383 -6.37 -12.09 0.24
CA GLY A 383 -7.01 -12.88 1.29
C GLY A 383 -8.00 -13.91 0.75
N SER A 384 -8.71 -13.58 -0.34
CA SER A 384 -9.63 -14.51 -0.99
C SER A 384 -8.90 -15.67 -1.64
N LEU A 385 -7.86 -15.39 -2.41
CA LEU A 385 -7.09 -16.42 -3.12
C LEU A 385 -6.32 -17.34 -2.17
N TYR A 386 -5.74 -16.78 -1.09
CA TYR A 386 -5.20 -17.60 -0.01
C TYR A 386 -6.28 -18.48 0.64
N SER A 387 -7.47 -17.93 0.91
CA SER A 387 -8.56 -18.72 1.51
C SER A 387 -9.12 -19.80 0.58
N LEU A 388 -9.04 -19.58 -0.74
CA LEU A 388 -9.34 -20.59 -1.75
C LEU A 388 -8.23 -21.66 -1.87
N GLY A 389 -7.08 -21.48 -1.23
CA GLY A 389 -5.93 -22.40 -1.34
C GLY A 389 -5.15 -22.26 -2.64
N ILE A 390 -5.30 -21.14 -3.35
CA ILE A 390 -4.56 -20.80 -4.57
C ILE A 390 -3.90 -19.42 -4.42
N PRO A 391 -2.83 -19.29 -3.60
CA PRO A 391 -2.12 -18.03 -3.41
C PRO A 391 -1.84 -17.31 -4.74
N PRO A 392 -2.14 -16.01 -4.87
CA PRO A 392 -2.04 -15.27 -6.13
C PRO A 392 -0.64 -15.23 -6.73
N GLU A 393 0.40 -15.44 -5.93
CA GLU A 393 1.81 -15.40 -6.33
C GLU A 393 2.18 -16.48 -7.35
N ILE A 394 1.44 -17.59 -7.39
CA ILE A 394 1.69 -18.66 -8.35
C ILE A 394 1.05 -18.42 -9.71
N ILE A 395 0.03 -17.56 -9.79
CA ILE A 395 -0.79 -17.42 -11.01
C ILE A 395 0.04 -16.74 -12.09
N GLY A 396 0.20 -17.40 -13.24
CA GLY A 396 0.97 -16.93 -14.38
C GLY A 396 2.44 -17.33 -14.40
N LEU A 397 2.95 -18.07 -13.40
CA LEU A 397 4.36 -18.50 -13.36
C LEU A 397 4.80 -19.29 -14.60
N SER A 398 3.93 -20.13 -15.16
CA SER A 398 4.23 -20.91 -16.35
C SER A 398 4.52 -20.04 -17.58
N SER A 399 4.13 -18.76 -17.59
CA SER A 399 4.50 -17.84 -18.68
C SER A 399 6.00 -17.62 -18.77
N LEU A 400 6.73 -17.82 -17.67
CA LEU A 400 8.18 -17.64 -17.63
C LEU A 400 8.94 -18.67 -18.45
N SER A 401 8.33 -19.82 -18.77
CA SER A 401 8.93 -20.84 -19.64
C SER A 401 9.16 -20.34 -21.08
N ARG A 402 8.54 -19.20 -21.45
CA ARG A 402 8.66 -18.58 -22.77
C ARG A 402 9.78 -17.53 -22.84
N LEU A 403 10.38 -17.19 -21.69
CA LEU A 403 11.48 -16.24 -21.66
C LEU A 403 12.70 -16.83 -22.36
N SER A 404 13.38 -16.00 -23.14
CA SER A 404 14.72 -16.28 -23.61
C SER A 404 15.70 -16.41 -22.44
N GLU A 405 16.88 -16.99 -22.69
CA GLU A 405 17.91 -17.12 -21.65
C GLU A 405 18.34 -15.76 -21.07
N GLU A 406 18.41 -14.73 -21.92
CA GLU A 406 18.70 -13.35 -21.52
C GLU A 406 17.62 -12.80 -20.58
N GLU A 407 16.35 -12.91 -20.96
CA GLU A 407 15.21 -12.45 -20.16
C GLU A 407 15.11 -13.20 -18.82
N TRP A 408 15.36 -14.51 -18.81
CA TRP A 408 15.35 -15.31 -17.59
C TRP A 408 16.48 -14.93 -16.63
N ASN A 409 17.69 -14.72 -17.15
CA ASN A 409 18.83 -14.29 -16.34
C ASN A 409 18.62 -12.88 -15.80
N PHE A 410 18.11 -11.97 -16.63
CA PHE A 410 17.72 -10.62 -16.20
C PHE A 410 16.67 -10.69 -15.07
N LEU A 411 15.69 -11.57 -15.18
CA LEU A 411 14.67 -11.73 -14.15
C LEU A 411 15.24 -12.20 -12.83
N ARG A 412 16.06 -13.26 -12.84
CA ARG A 412 16.66 -13.81 -11.61
C ARG A 412 17.61 -12.83 -10.93
N GLU A 413 18.35 -12.05 -11.71
CA GLU A 413 19.25 -11.04 -11.17
C GLU A 413 18.48 -9.90 -10.49
N ASN A 414 17.32 -9.51 -11.06
CA ASN A 414 16.60 -8.33 -10.62
C ASN A 414 15.48 -8.61 -9.62
N TYR A 415 14.90 -9.81 -9.56
CA TYR A 415 13.99 -10.20 -8.48
C TYR A 415 14.71 -11.13 -7.49
N LYS A 416 15.46 -10.51 -6.57
CA LYS A 416 16.45 -11.18 -5.71
C LYS A 416 15.81 -12.18 -4.74
N LYS A 417 14.59 -11.92 -4.29
CA LYS A 417 13.87 -12.68 -3.27
C LYS A 417 12.70 -13.49 -3.84
N MET A 418 12.64 -13.68 -5.17
CA MET A 418 11.57 -14.43 -5.83
C MET A 418 11.39 -15.83 -5.23
N GLU A 419 12.48 -16.57 -5.03
CA GLU A 419 12.41 -17.92 -4.46
C GLU A 419 11.86 -17.91 -3.02
N ILE A 420 12.23 -16.92 -2.21
CA ILE A 420 11.74 -16.77 -0.83
C ILE A 420 10.24 -16.46 -0.83
N ASP A 421 9.81 -15.54 -1.68
CA ASP A 421 8.41 -15.14 -1.83
C ASP A 421 7.53 -16.32 -2.29
N LEU A 422 8.01 -17.07 -3.28
CA LEU A 422 7.32 -18.25 -3.80
C LEU A 422 7.31 -19.41 -2.80
N ARG A 423 8.42 -19.67 -2.09
CA ARG A 423 8.46 -20.70 -1.04
C ARG A 423 7.51 -20.38 0.11
N GLU A 424 7.39 -19.11 0.49
CA GLU A 424 6.43 -18.71 1.53
C GLU A 424 4.99 -18.94 1.07
N SER A 425 4.67 -18.50 -0.15
CA SER A 425 3.32 -18.65 -0.73
C SER A 425 2.96 -20.13 -0.93
N ALA A 426 3.93 -20.95 -1.37
CA ALA A 426 3.74 -22.36 -1.69
C ALA A 426 3.24 -23.20 -0.50
N LYS A 427 3.55 -22.77 0.73
CA LYS A 427 3.08 -23.43 1.95
C LYS A 427 1.56 -23.53 2.05
N PHE A 428 0.85 -22.56 1.46
CA PHE A 428 -0.58 -22.38 1.58
C PHE A 428 -1.38 -22.88 0.37
N ILE A 429 -0.69 -23.45 -0.62
CA ILE A 429 -1.33 -24.08 -1.78
C ILE A 429 -2.05 -25.34 -1.31
N ASN A 430 -3.33 -25.45 -1.68
CA ASN A 430 -4.13 -26.65 -1.52
C ASN A 430 -4.22 -27.38 -2.88
N PRO A 431 -3.57 -28.55 -3.05
CA PRO A 431 -3.60 -29.30 -4.31
C PRO A 431 -5.00 -29.67 -4.78
N ASP A 432 -5.94 -29.89 -3.86
CA ASP A 432 -7.31 -30.31 -4.17
C ASP A 432 -8.26 -29.12 -4.40
N ALA A 433 -7.81 -27.88 -4.16
CA ALA A 433 -8.67 -26.72 -4.24
C ALA A 433 -9.18 -26.48 -5.65
N LEU A 434 -8.32 -26.63 -6.66
CA LEU A 434 -8.63 -26.24 -8.03
C LEU A 434 -9.82 -27.03 -8.61
N ASP A 435 -9.85 -28.34 -8.37
CA ASP A 435 -10.95 -29.19 -8.85
C ASP A 435 -12.27 -28.82 -8.13
N ARG A 436 -12.22 -28.48 -6.84
CA ARG A 436 -13.40 -28.00 -6.09
C ARG A 436 -13.88 -26.64 -6.57
N ILE A 437 -12.97 -25.71 -6.85
CA ILE A 437 -13.31 -24.38 -7.37
C ILE A 437 -13.94 -24.52 -8.76
N LYS A 438 -13.41 -25.41 -9.61
CA LYS A 438 -14.00 -25.76 -10.91
C LYS A 438 -15.46 -26.20 -10.74
N ASP A 439 -15.72 -27.10 -9.80
CA ASP A 439 -17.07 -27.62 -9.56
C ASP A 439 -18.04 -26.57 -9.00
N ILE A 440 -17.59 -25.69 -8.10
CA ILE A 440 -18.46 -24.71 -7.43
C ILE A 440 -18.82 -23.54 -8.36
N TRP A 441 -17.86 -23.05 -9.13
CA TRP A 441 -18.01 -21.84 -9.95
C TRP A 441 -18.01 -22.10 -11.46
N ASN A 442 -18.02 -23.36 -11.90
CA ASN A 442 -17.98 -23.77 -13.31
C ASN A 442 -16.81 -23.12 -14.08
N LEU A 443 -15.60 -23.21 -13.52
CA LEU A 443 -14.42 -22.65 -14.18
C LEU A 443 -14.14 -23.35 -15.52
N ASP A 444 -13.71 -22.57 -16.50
CA ASP A 444 -13.28 -23.06 -17.80
C ASP A 444 -12.10 -24.04 -17.66
N GLU A 445 -12.10 -25.12 -18.45
CA GLU A 445 -11.04 -26.12 -18.44
C GLU A 445 -9.67 -25.51 -18.75
N TRP A 446 -9.61 -24.52 -19.65
CA TRP A 446 -8.40 -23.79 -19.97
C TRP A 446 -7.78 -23.11 -18.74
N VAL A 447 -8.61 -22.52 -17.87
CA VAL A 447 -8.14 -21.84 -16.64
C VAL A 447 -7.54 -22.86 -15.69
N THR A 448 -8.24 -23.99 -15.47
CA THR A 448 -7.74 -25.05 -14.59
C THR A 448 -6.46 -25.67 -15.12
N TRP A 449 -6.38 -25.89 -16.43
CA TRP A 449 -5.15 -26.37 -17.07
C TRP A 449 -4.00 -25.38 -16.88
N LYS A 450 -4.24 -24.07 -17.04
CA LYS A 450 -3.23 -23.03 -16.84
C LYS A 450 -2.68 -23.00 -15.42
N ILE A 451 -3.55 -23.02 -14.42
CA ILE A 451 -3.11 -23.05 -13.01
C ILE A 451 -2.34 -24.34 -12.72
N LYS A 452 -2.75 -25.49 -13.28
CA LYS A 452 -1.97 -26.74 -13.18
C LYS A 452 -0.58 -26.62 -13.81
N GLN A 453 -0.44 -25.90 -14.93
CA GLN A 453 0.88 -25.59 -15.49
C GLN A 453 1.72 -24.68 -14.60
N ASP A 454 1.10 -23.72 -13.91
CA ASP A 454 1.81 -22.85 -12.97
C ASP A 454 2.35 -23.65 -11.77
N LEU A 455 1.55 -24.59 -11.25
CA LEU A 455 1.95 -25.51 -10.19
C LEU A 455 3.08 -26.46 -10.65
N ASP A 456 2.96 -27.02 -11.85
CA ASP A 456 4.00 -27.86 -12.47
C ASP A 456 5.31 -27.08 -12.64
N PHE A 457 5.24 -25.84 -13.12
CA PHE A 457 6.40 -24.98 -13.25
C PHE A 457 7.05 -24.68 -11.89
N LEU A 458 6.25 -24.44 -10.85
CA LEU A 458 6.73 -24.21 -9.49
C LEU A 458 7.53 -25.41 -8.94
N GLU A 459 7.01 -26.63 -9.10
CA GLU A 459 7.67 -27.83 -8.59
C GLU A 459 8.85 -28.27 -9.48
N ASN A 460 8.63 -28.38 -10.79
CA ASN A 460 9.57 -29.04 -11.69
C ASN A 460 10.60 -28.09 -12.31
N ASN A 461 10.26 -26.82 -12.53
CA ASN A 461 11.21 -25.84 -13.08
C ASN A 461 11.91 -25.02 -11.98
N LEU A 462 11.20 -24.70 -10.89
CA LEU A 462 11.76 -23.91 -9.78
C LEU A 462 12.23 -24.75 -8.58
N GLY A 463 11.84 -26.04 -8.49
CA GLY A 463 12.24 -26.90 -7.36
C GLY A 463 11.63 -26.45 -6.04
N ILE A 464 10.46 -25.81 -6.06
CA ILE A 464 9.74 -25.34 -4.88
C ILE A 464 8.60 -26.31 -4.59
N PRO A 465 8.65 -27.06 -3.47
CA PRO A 465 7.62 -28.04 -3.15
C PRO A 465 6.29 -27.36 -2.81
N ILE A 466 5.19 -27.97 -3.24
CA ILE A 466 3.84 -27.53 -2.89
C ILE A 466 3.49 -27.98 -1.46
N GLY A 467 2.94 -27.05 -0.67
CA GLY A 467 2.49 -27.30 0.70
C GLY A 467 3.60 -27.15 1.75
N GLY A 468 3.20 -26.76 2.96
CA GLY A 468 4.10 -26.62 4.11
C GLY A 468 4.21 -27.91 4.94
N SER A 469 5.34 -28.08 5.62
CA SER A 469 5.57 -29.22 6.52
C SER A 469 5.18 -28.94 7.97
N ASP A 470 5.08 -27.67 8.35
CA ASP A 470 4.66 -27.18 9.66
C ASP A 470 3.14 -27.33 9.90
N TYR A 471 2.75 -27.19 11.16
CA TYR A 471 1.36 -27.39 11.60
C TYR A 471 0.44 -26.32 11.02
N GLU A 472 0.88 -25.07 11.02
CA GLU A 472 0.11 -23.91 10.61
C GLU A 472 -0.25 -23.99 9.12
N SER A 473 0.71 -24.34 8.27
CA SER A 473 0.52 -24.50 6.84
C SER A 473 -0.40 -25.69 6.52
N LYS A 474 -0.21 -26.84 7.18
CA LYS A 474 -1.10 -28.01 7.02
C LYS A 474 -2.52 -27.70 7.47
N LYS A 475 -2.67 -27.02 8.60
CA LYS A 475 -3.98 -26.60 9.11
C LYS A 475 -4.67 -25.63 8.15
N HIS A 476 -3.93 -24.68 7.58
CA HIS A 476 -4.47 -23.78 6.56
C HIS A 476 -5.01 -24.53 5.34
N VAL A 477 -4.28 -25.53 4.81
CA VAL A 477 -4.72 -26.35 3.67
C VAL A 477 -5.98 -27.17 3.99
N LEU A 478 -6.08 -27.71 5.20
CA LEU A 478 -7.30 -28.40 5.66
C LEU A 478 -8.48 -27.42 5.75
N LEU A 479 -8.26 -26.23 6.33
CA LEU A 479 -9.28 -25.19 6.45
C LEU A 479 -9.74 -24.67 5.09
N SER A 480 -8.85 -24.53 4.11
CA SER A 480 -9.27 -24.12 2.75
C SER A 480 -10.16 -25.18 2.10
N SER A 481 -9.88 -26.46 2.33
CA SER A 481 -10.75 -27.56 1.88
C SER A 481 -12.14 -27.50 2.54
N LEU A 482 -12.19 -27.22 3.85
CA LEU A 482 -13.45 -27.03 4.58
C LEU A 482 -14.20 -25.77 4.14
N ALA A 483 -13.48 -24.67 3.86
CA ALA A 483 -14.06 -23.44 3.34
C ALA A 483 -14.72 -23.66 1.97
N LEU A 484 -14.07 -24.40 1.07
CA LEU A 484 -14.65 -24.75 -0.23
C LEU A 484 -15.89 -25.65 -0.08
N LEU A 485 -15.87 -26.60 0.86
CA LEU A 485 -17.06 -27.42 1.18
C LEU A 485 -18.19 -26.55 1.75
N ALA A 486 -17.88 -25.65 2.67
CA ALA A 486 -18.85 -24.71 3.23
C ALA A 486 -19.45 -23.79 2.15
N CYS A 487 -18.66 -23.36 1.16
CA CYS A 487 -19.17 -22.64 -0.02
C CYS A 487 -20.18 -23.47 -0.80
N LYS A 488 -19.84 -24.73 -1.10
CA LYS A 488 -20.71 -25.66 -1.84
C LYS A 488 -22.04 -25.90 -1.12
N GLU A 489 -21.99 -26.08 0.20
CA GLU A 489 -23.13 -26.35 1.06
C GLU A 489 -23.84 -25.07 1.56
N LYS A 490 -23.41 -23.88 1.12
CA LYS A 490 -23.94 -22.56 1.52
C LYS A 490 -23.94 -22.32 3.04
N ARG A 491 -22.90 -22.76 3.72
CA ARG A 491 -22.67 -22.58 5.17
C ARG A 491 -21.81 -21.34 5.43
N GLU A 492 -22.41 -20.15 5.33
CA GLU A 492 -21.68 -18.87 5.41
C GLU A 492 -21.00 -18.62 6.76
N GLU A 493 -21.61 -19.02 7.88
CA GLU A 493 -21.03 -18.83 9.21
C GLU A 493 -19.73 -19.62 9.38
N GLU A 494 -19.74 -20.91 9.02
CA GLU A 494 -18.56 -21.77 9.04
C GLU A 494 -17.47 -21.25 8.07
N LEU A 495 -17.88 -20.80 6.87
CA LEU A 495 -16.95 -20.19 5.91
C LEU A 495 -16.20 -19.00 6.53
N ARG A 496 -16.91 -18.08 7.18
CA ARG A 496 -16.30 -16.90 7.83
C ARG A 496 -15.34 -17.30 8.95
N GLU A 497 -15.69 -18.33 9.72
CA GLU A 497 -14.83 -18.86 10.78
C GLU A 497 -13.53 -19.44 10.20
N TYR A 498 -13.62 -20.31 9.18
CA TYR A 498 -12.45 -20.89 8.54
C TYR A 498 -11.56 -19.84 7.87
N ILE A 499 -12.15 -18.84 7.19
CA ILE A 499 -11.41 -17.72 6.60
C ILE A 499 -10.64 -16.93 7.65
N ARG A 500 -11.29 -16.61 8.78
CA ARG A 500 -10.66 -15.89 9.90
C ARG A 500 -9.49 -16.70 10.46
N GLU A 501 -9.67 -17.98 10.67
CA GLU A 501 -8.62 -18.84 11.21
C GLU A 501 -7.43 -18.99 10.24
N MET A 502 -7.70 -19.15 8.94
CA MET A 502 -6.66 -19.15 7.91
C MET A 502 -5.87 -17.84 7.90
N ALA A 503 -6.54 -16.68 8.06
CA ALA A 503 -5.87 -15.39 8.14
C ALA A 503 -4.91 -15.28 9.33
N ILE A 504 -5.29 -15.81 10.48
CA ILE A 504 -4.44 -15.85 11.68
C ILE A 504 -3.20 -16.73 11.42
N LEU A 505 -3.37 -17.89 10.77
CA LEU A 505 -2.28 -18.81 10.48
C LEU A 505 -1.23 -18.20 9.54
N ARG A 506 -1.66 -17.49 8.49
CA ARG A 506 -0.76 -16.78 7.57
C ARG A 506 -0.37 -15.37 8.04
N LYS A 507 -0.81 -14.96 9.24
CA LYS A 507 -0.48 -13.67 9.89
C LYS A 507 -0.81 -12.43 9.06
N SER A 508 -1.89 -12.49 8.28
CA SER A 508 -2.42 -11.37 7.50
C SER A 508 -3.78 -11.76 6.91
N LEU A 509 -4.71 -10.82 6.84
CA LEU A 509 -5.92 -10.99 6.04
C LEU A 509 -5.58 -11.12 4.56
N GLY A 510 -4.65 -10.33 4.05
CA GLY A 510 -4.28 -10.31 2.63
C GLY A 510 -3.19 -9.31 2.27
#